data_AF-A0A1E4SSQ5-F1
#
_entry.id   AF-A0A1E4SSQ5-F1
#
_cell.length_a   1.000
_cell.length_b   1.000
_cell.length_c   1.000
_cell.angle_alpha   90.00
_cell.angle_beta   90.00
_cell.angle_gamma   90.00
#
_symmetry.space_group_name_H-M   'P 1'
#
loop_
_entity.id
_entity.type
_entity.pdbx_description
1 polymer ?
#
loop_
_entity_poly.entity_id
_entity_poly.type
_entity_poly.pdbx_seq_one_letter_code
_entity_poly.pdbx_strand_id
1 'polypeptide(L)'
;MKLLLNHLNINVETKLIINTIPTLISCLVKNVPNLRKFELLKGPEMICKLLKYKPTGSNEINDWKLVQVKIIEFLFFYLVPESSHDKKERVVYKDGCERYNMEQKVNILKEYLNNNVIEGLVNELKESKPFGSMNNEW
;
A
#
# COMPACT_ATOMS: atom_id res chain seq x y z
N MET A 1 13.65 6.31 -2.02
CA MET A 1 12.50 5.70 -2.74
C MET A 1 12.93 4.62 -3.72
N LYS A 2 13.56 4.94 -4.88
CA LYS A 2 13.91 3.95 -5.91
C LYS A 2 14.72 2.75 -5.38
N LEU A 3 15.69 2.99 -4.50
CA LEU A 3 16.46 1.94 -3.83
C LEU A 3 15.57 0.96 -3.06
N LEU A 4 14.61 1.47 -2.27
CA LEU A 4 13.67 0.63 -1.51
C LEU A 4 12.77 -0.19 -2.44
N LEU A 5 12.31 0.40 -3.55
CA LEU A 5 11.47 -0.31 -4.53
C LEU A 5 12.22 -1.45 -5.23
N ASN A 6 13.52 -1.33 -5.44
CA ASN A 6 14.33 -2.43 -6.00
C ASN A 6 14.31 -3.69 -5.11
N HIS A 7 14.04 -3.54 -3.81
CA HIS A 7 13.92 -4.67 -2.88
C HIS A 7 12.51 -5.29 -2.86
N LEU A 8 11.51 -4.69 -3.52
CA LEU A 8 10.14 -5.24 -3.62
C LEU A 8 10.01 -6.22 -4.79
N ASN A 9 10.75 -7.33 -4.74
CA ASN A 9 10.77 -8.35 -5.80
C ASN A 9 10.86 -9.76 -5.18
N ILE A 10 10.19 -10.74 -5.79
CA ILE A 10 10.21 -12.15 -5.37
C ILE A 10 11.61 -12.78 -5.38
N ASN A 11 12.55 -12.24 -6.15
CA ASN A 11 13.93 -12.70 -6.23
C ASN A 11 14.83 -12.14 -5.12
N VAL A 12 14.28 -11.33 -4.22
CA VAL A 12 15.00 -10.71 -3.10
C VAL A 12 14.77 -11.55 -1.85
N GLU A 13 15.78 -11.63 -0.99
CA GLU A 13 15.68 -12.35 0.29
C GLU A 13 14.48 -11.85 1.10
N THR A 14 13.64 -12.79 1.56
CA THR A 14 12.42 -12.53 2.34
C THR A 14 12.65 -11.56 3.50
N LYS A 15 13.73 -11.73 4.27
CA LYS A 15 14.06 -10.84 5.40
C LYS A 15 14.28 -9.40 4.96
N LEU A 16 14.88 -9.19 3.79
CA LEU A 16 15.09 -7.85 3.26
C LEU A 16 13.77 -7.23 2.81
N ILE A 17 12.87 -8.00 2.19
CA ILE A 17 11.51 -7.55 1.85
C ILE A 17 10.76 -7.13 3.13
N ILE A 18 10.76 -8.00 4.15
CA ILE A 18 10.07 -7.78 5.44
C ILE A 18 10.53 -6.46 6.08
N ASN A 19 11.82 -6.14 6.05
CA ASN A 19 12.35 -4.89 6.62
C ASN A 19 12.17 -3.67 5.70
N THR A 20 12.09 -3.90 4.38
CA THR A 20 11.86 -2.83 3.40
C THR A 20 10.45 -2.24 3.54
N ILE A 21 9.44 -3.07 3.78
CA ILE A 21 8.05 -2.62 3.86
C ILE A 21 7.80 -1.55 4.95
N PRO A 22 8.11 -1.76 6.24
CA PRO A 22 7.92 -0.74 7.25
C PRO A 22 8.78 0.51 6.99
N THR A 23 10.01 0.33 6.50
CA THR A 23 10.89 1.44 6.09
C THR A 23 10.24 2.29 5.00
N LEU A 24 9.61 1.64 4.02
CA LEU A 24 8.87 2.31 2.96
C LEU A 24 7.65 3.05 3.53
N ILE A 25 6.86 2.43 4.43
CA ILE A 25 5.75 3.09 5.12
C ILE A 25 6.24 4.36 5.82
N SER A 26 7.34 4.30 6.58
CA SER A 26 7.92 5.48 7.26
C SER A 26 8.32 6.59 6.30
N CYS A 27 8.70 6.27 5.06
CA CYS A 27 8.99 7.28 4.03
C CYS A 27 7.73 7.92 3.41
N LEU A 28 6.56 7.29 3.57
CA LEU A 28 5.32 7.65 2.89
C LEU A 28 4.27 8.27 3.82
N VAL A 29 4.24 7.87 5.09
CA VAL A 29 3.30 8.39 6.10
C VAL A 29 3.39 9.91 6.16
N LYS A 30 2.25 10.59 5.97
CA LYS A 30 2.14 12.06 6.00
C LYS A 30 3.10 12.79 5.03
N ASN A 31 3.51 12.12 3.95
CA ASN A 31 4.35 12.71 2.90
C ASN A 31 3.73 12.42 1.53
N VAL A 32 2.74 13.24 1.15
CA VAL A 32 2.02 13.11 -0.12
C VAL A 32 2.95 13.17 -1.35
N PRO A 33 3.96 14.08 -1.42
CA PRO A 33 4.91 14.07 -2.54
C PRO A 33 5.60 12.72 -2.73
N ASN A 34 6.04 12.08 -1.65
CA ASN A 34 6.66 10.75 -1.72
C ASN A 34 5.66 9.67 -2.11
N LEU A 35 4.41 9.77 -1.68
CA LEU A 35 3.34 8.84 -2.04
C LEU A 35 2.98 8.90 -3.52
N ARG A 36 2.85 10.11 -4.09
CA ARG A 36 2.67 10.31 -5.53
C ARG A 36 3.89 9.79 -6.31
N LYS A 37 5.11 10.04 -5.82
CA LYS A 37 6.34 9.49 -6.43
C LYS A 37 6.38 7.96 -6.38
N PHE A 38 5.93 7.35 -5.30
CA PHE A 38 5.81 5.90 -5.16
C PHE A 38 4.84 5.31 -6.21
N GLU A 39 3.69 5.94 -6.41
CA GLU A 39 2.69 5.54 -7.41
C GLU A 39 3.23 5.68 -8.84
N LEU A 40 3.87 6.81 -9.15
CA LEU A 40 4.52 7.05 -10.45
C LEU A 40 5.60 6.00 -10.77
N LEU A 41 6.28 5.49 -9.75
CA LEU A 41 7.30 4.45 -9.87
C LEU A 41 6.71 3.02 -9.86
N LYS A 42 5.40 2.86 -10.10
CA LYS A 42 4.71 1.55 -10.11
C LYS A 42 4.78 0.81 -8.78
N GLY A 43 4.94 1.52 -7.68
CA GLY A 43 4.95 0.96 -6.34
C GLY A 43 3.74 0.06 -6.02
N PRO A 44 2.49 0.49 -6.29
CA PRO A 44 1.30 -0.34 -6.06
C PRO A 44 1.36 -1.67 -6.82
N GLU A 45 1.80 -1.66 -8.08
CA GLU A 45 1.96 -2.87 -8.88
C GLU A 45 2.94 -3.86 -8.23
N MET A 46 4.10 -3.37 -7.74
CA MET A 46 5.13 -4.19 -7.10
C MET A 46 4.61 -4.84 -5.82
N ILE A 47 3.93 -4.07 -4.96
CA ILE A 47 3.30 -4.57 -3.73
C ILE A 47 2.26 -5.66 -4.06
N CYS A 48 1.38 -5.41 -5.03
CA CYS A 48 0.35 -6.36 -5.44
C CYS A 48 0.93 -7.62 -6.09
N LYS A 49 2.06 -7.53 -6.82
CA LYS A 49 2.78 -8.69 -7.35
C LYS A 49 3.29 -9.59 -6.22
N LEU A 50 3.87 -9.00 -5.17
CA LEU A 50 4.32 -9.76 -3.98
C LEU A 50 3.14 -10.45 -3.27
N LEU A 51 2.00 -9.76 -3.12
CA LEU A 51 0.81 -10.37 -2.51
C LEU A 51 0.33 -11.61 -3.26
N LYS A 52 0.35 -11.56 -4.60
CA LYS A 52 -0.13 -12.63 -5.49
C LYS A 52 0.83 -13.82 -5.59
N TYR A 53 2.10 -13.65 -5.21
CA TYR A 53 3.08 -14.72 -5.30
C TYR A 53 2.75 -15.86 -4.33
N LYS A 54 2.88 -17.09 -4.83
CA LYS A 54 2.66 -18.32 -4.07
C LYS A 54 3.96 -19.16 -4.14
N PRO A 55 4.76 -19.20 -3.07
CA PRO A 55 5.96 -20.04 -3.03
C PRO A 55 5.59 -21.53 -3.08
N THR A 56 6.49 -22.35 -3.61
CA THR A 56 6.28 -23.79 -3.78
C THR A 56 7.04 -24.64 -2.75
N GLY A 57 8.09 -24.12 -2.11
CA GLY A 57 8.87 -24.83 -1.09
C GLY A 57 8.29 -24.68 0.33
N SER A 58 8.27 -25.77 1.13
CA SER A 58 7.68 -25.77 2.48
C SER A 58 8.28 -24.74 3.44
N ASN A 59 9.61 -24.58 3.48
CA ASN A 59 10.28 -23.59 4.31
C ASN A 59 10.01 -22.16 3.80
N GLU A 60 10.05 -21.96 2.48
CA GLU A 60 9.75 -20.67 1.85
C GLU A 60 8.30 -20.24 2.09
N ILE A 61 7.35 -21.18 2.15
CA ILE A 61 5.94 -20.91 2.46
C ILE A 61 5.80 -20.25 3.84
N ASN A 62 6.54 -20.71 4.85
CA ASN A 62 6.44 -20.14 6.19
C ASN A 62 7.01 -18.72 6.25
N ASP A 63 8.17 -18.50 5.63
CA ASP A 63 8.79 -17.18 5.55
C ASP A 63 7.92 -16.20 4.74
N TRP A 64 7.29 -16.68 3.67
CA TRP A 64 6.45 -15.84 2.82
C TRP A 64 5.15 -15.41 3.49
N LYS A 65 4.61 -16.18 4.44
CA LYS A 65 3.45 -15.73 5.24
C LYS A 65 3.76 -14.43 5.96
N LEU A 66 4.98 -14.26 6.47
CA LEU A 66 5.41 -13.01 7.12
C LEU A 66 5.49 -11.86 6.10
N VAL A 67 5.98 -12.13 4.88
CA VAL A 67 5.93 -11.13 3.79
C VAL A 67 4.49 -10.71 3.52
N GLN A 68 3.57 -11.67 3.39
CA GLN A 68 2.15 -11.40 3.13
C GLN A 68 1.53 -10.53 4.22
N VAL A 69 1.81 -10.80 5.50
CA VAL A 69 1.36 -9.94 6.61
C VAL A 69 1.87 -8.51 6.43
N LYS A 70 3.16 -8.33 6.12
CA LYS A 70 3.73 -6.98 5.89
C LYS A 70 3.13 -6.29 4.67
N ILE A 71 2.86 -7.02 3.60
CA ILE A 71 2.18 -6.47 2.43
C ILE A 71 0.75 -6.04 2.76
N ILE A 72 0.01 -6.81 3.56
CA ILE A 72 -1.34 -6.44 4.01
C ILE A 72 -1.30 -5.20 4.90
N GLU A 73 -0.37 -5.12 5.85
CA GLU A 73 -0.14 -3.90 6.67
C GLU A 73 0.12 -2.68 5.77
N PHE A 74 0.94 -2.83 4.73
CA PHE A 74 1.19 -1.78 3.75
C PHE A 74 -0.09 -1.38 3.01
N LEU A 75 -0.91 -2.35 2.57
CA LEU A 75 -2.14 -2.07 1.84
C LEU A 75 -3.18 -1.37 2.72
N PHE A 76 -3.28 -1.75 3.99
CA PHE A 76 -4.10 -1.03 4.96
C PHE A 76 -3.61 0.39 5.16
N PHE A 77 -2.31 0.61 5.33
CA PHE A 77 -1.72 1.95 5.37
C PHE A 77 -2.04 2.74 4.09
N TYR A 78 -1.83 2.14 2.92
CA TYR A 78 -2.02 2.80 1.63
C TYR A 78 -3.46 3.28 1.48
N LEU A 79 -4.45 2.44 1.83
CA LEU A 79 -5.88 2.74 1.75
C LEU A 79 -6.36 3.83 2.72
N VAL A 80 -5.58 4.22 3.72
CA VAL A 80 -5.91 5.36 4.59
C VAL A 80 -6.05 6.63 3.72
N PRO A 81 -7.18 7.35 3.77
CA PRO A 81 -7.37 8.54 2.97
C PRO A 81 -6.39 9.65 3.38
N GLU A 82 -5.93 10.44 2.41
CA GLU A 82 -5.07 11.61 2.64
C GLU A 82 -5.89 12.89 2.89
N SER A 83 -7.16 12.88 2.50
CA SER A 83 -8.09 13.98 2.71
C SER A 83 -9.46 13.44 3.07
N SER A 84 -10.13 14.12 4.00
CA SER A 84 -11.51 13.82 4.41
C SER A 84 -12.57 14.32 3.43
N HIS A 85 -12.15 14.95 2.32
CA HIS A 85 -13.08 15.43 1.32
C HIS A 85 -13.64 14.26 0.49
N ASP A 86 -14.96 14.08 0.56
CA ASP A 86 -15.73 13.19 -0.32
C ASP A 86 -15.84 13.69 -1.77
N LYS A 87 -15.15 14.80 -2.10
CA LYS A 87 -15.20 15.36 -3.45
C LYS A 87 -14.55 14.35 -4.40
N LYS A 88 -15.33 13.91 -5.40
CA LYS A 88 -14.85 13.08 -6.53
C LYS A 88 -13.72 13.75 -7.32
N GLU A 89 -13.54 15.05 -7.15
CA GLU A 89 -12.56 15.87 -7.83
C GLU A 89 -11.20 15.82 -7.14
N ARG A 90 -10.14 15.74 -7.94
CA ARG A 90 -8.76 15.83 -7.45
C ARG A 90 -8.50 17.25 -6.99
N VAL A 91 -8.20 17.42 -5.71
CA VAL A 91 -7.84 18.73 -5.15
C VAL A 91 -6.32 18.82 -5.06
N VAL A 92 -5.75 19.82 -5.74
CA VAL A 92 -4.35 20.19 -5.61
C VAL A 92 -4.21 21.13 -4.42
N TYR A 93 -3.33 20.80 -3.49
CA TYR A 93 -3.10 21.62 -2.28
C TYR A 93 -1.91 22.57 -2.47
N LYS A 94 -1.59 23.34 -1.42
CA LYS A 94 -0.53 24.36 -1.43
C LYS A 94 0.85 23.80 -1.80
N ASP A 95 1.08 22.51 -1.59
CA ASP A 95 2.30 21.79 -1.95
C ASP A 95 2.33 21.32 -3.43
N GLY A 96 1.31 21.66 -4.21
CA GLY A 96 1.17 21.23 -5.61
C GLY A 96 0.82 19.76 -5.77
N CYS A 97 0.54 19.03 -4.69
CA CYS A 97 0.24 17.61 -4.74
C CYS A 97 -1.27 17.35 -4.68
N GLU A 98 -1.71 16.39 -5.48
CA GLU A 98 -3.07 15.84 -5.42
C GLU A 98 -3.16 14.91 -4.21
N ARG A 99 -4.20 15.06 -3.39
CA ARG A 99 -4.49 14.17 -2.26
C ARG A 99 -5.63 13.24 -2.63
N TYR A 100 -5.48 11.96 -2.27
CA TYR A 100 -6.45 10.94 -2.64
C TYR A 100 -7.27 10.42 -1.45
N ASN A 101 -8.57 10.29 -1.67
CA ASN A 101 -9.47 9.58 -0.77
C ASN A 101 -9.34 8.05 -0.96
N MET A 102 -10.01 7.28 -0.10
CA MET A 102 -9.94 5.82 -0.14
C MET A 102 -10.45 5.25 -1.47
N GLU A 103 -11.53 5.77 -2.04
CA GLU A 103 -12.12 5.28 -3.29
C GLU A 103 -11.14 5.43 -4.47
N GLN A 104 -10.45 6.56 -4.57
CA GLN A 104 -9.43 6.80 -5.59
C GLN A 104 -8.27 5.82 -5.46
N LYS A 105 -7.80 5.54 -4.24
CA LYS A 105 -6.75 4.55 -3.99
C LYS A 105 -7.20 3.11 -4.28
N VAL A 106 -8.44 2.79 -3.94
CA VAL A 106 -9.08 1.52 -4.34
C VAL A 106 -9.07 1.36 -5.85
N ASN A 107 -9.38 2.41 -6.61
CA ASN A 107 -9.35 2.36 -8.07
C ASN A 107 -7.94 2.11 -8.63
N ILE A 108 -6.89 2.64 -7.99
CA ILE A 108 -5.50 2.30 -8.33
C ILE A 108 -5.22 0.81 -8.08
N LEU A 109 -5.65 0.27 -6.93
CA LEU A 109 -5.43 -1.15 -6.60
C LEU A 109 -6.21 -2.11 -7.50
N LYS A 110 -7.38 -1.71 -8.03
CA LYS A 110 -8.19 -2.49 -8.97
C LYS A 110 -7.45 -2.82 -10.27
N GLU A 111 -6.43 -2.05 -10.65
CA GLU A 111 -5.57 -2.40 -11.79
C GLU A 111 -4.73 -3.66 -11.54
N TYR A 112 -4.51 -4.05 -10.28
CA TYR A 112 -3.54 -5.07 -9.91
C TYR A 112 -4.11 -6.23 -9.07
N LEU A 113 -5.23 -6.02 -8.38
CA LEU A 113 -5.91 -6.99 -7.53
C LEU A 113 -7.35 -7.21 -8.00
N ASN A 114 -7.89 -8.40 -7.75
CA ASN A 114 -9.29 -8.69 -8.03
C ASN A 114 -10.21 -7.99 -7.00
N ASN A 115 -11.48 -7.80 -7.38
CA ASN A 115 -12.46 -7.09 -6.55
C ASN A 115 -12.65 -7.74 -5.18
N ASN A 116 -12.71 -9.08 -5.11
CA ASN A 116 -12.93 -9.80 -3.86
C ASN A 116 -11.84 -9.52 -2.80
N VAL A 117 -10.56 -9.47 -3.22
CA VAL A 117 -9.45 -9.13 -2.31
C VAL A 117 -9.55 -7.69 -1.86
N ILE A 118 -9.88 -6.76 -2.76
CA ILE A 118 -10.01 -5.34 -2.44
C ILE A 118 -11.16 -5.10 -1.47
N GLU A 119 -12.31 -5.72 -1.73
CA GLU A 119 -13.48 -5.65 -0.85
C GLU A 119 -13.15 -6.19 0.55
N GLY A 120 -12.47 -7.34 0.62
CA GLY A 120 -11.98 -7.88 1.89
C GLY A 120 -11.08 -6.90 2.65
N LEU A 121 -10.11 -6.28 1.97
CA LEU A 121 -9.24 -5.28 2.59
C LEU A 121 -10.00 -4.05 3.08
N VAL A 122 -10.93 -3.53 2.28
CA VAL A 122 -11.71 -2.33 2.63
C VAL A 122 -12.67 -2.61 3.78
N ASN A 123 -13.33 -3.77 3.78
CA ASN A 123 -14.25 -4.16 4.86
C ASN A 123 -13.49 -4.34 6.17
N GLU A 124 -12.39 -5.09 6.15
CA GLU A 124 -11.53 -5.29 7.33
C GLU A 124 -11.03 -3.96 7.89
N LEU A 125 -10.59 -3.05 7.02
CA LEU A 125 -10.09 -1.72 7.43
C LEU A 125 -11.20 -0.86 8.08
N LYS A 126 -12.44 -0.94 7.56
CA LYS A 126 -13.60 -0.21 8.10
C LYS A 126 -14.10 -0.80 9.43
N GLU A 127 -14.04 -2.12 9.59
CA GLU A 127 -14.50 -2.83 10.78
C GLU A 127 -13.49 -2.71 11.93
N SER A 128 -12.23 -3.06 11.68
CA SER A 128 -11.19 -3.08 12.71
C SER A 128 -10.69 -1.69 13.11
N LYS A 129 -10.85 -0.68 12.23
CA LYS A 129 -10.37 0.71 12.41
C LYS A 129 -8.99 0.77 13.07
N PRO A 130 -7.98 0.08 12.51
CA PRO A 130 -6.69 -0.14 13.18
C PRO A 130 -5.90 1.17 13.34
N PHE A 131 -6.28 2.21 12.61
CA PHE A 131 -5.71 3.56 12.67
C PHE A 131 -6.66 4.61 13.25
N GLY A 132 -7.76 4.20 13.90
CA GLY A 132 -8.77 5.10 14.46
C GLY A 132 -9.71 5.71 13.42
N SER A 133 -10.21 6.92 13.68
CA SER A 133 -11.08 7.64 12.74
C SER A 133 -10.30 8.11 11.51
N MET A 134 -10.72 7.69 10.32
CA MET A 134 -10.07 8.01 9.04
C MET A 134 -10.33 9.44 8.53
N ASN A 135 -10.67 10.36 9.42
CA ASN A 135 -10.81 11.78 9.12
C ASN A 135 -9.42 12.43 9.12
N ASN A 136 -8.61 12.05 8.14
CA ASN A 136 -7.23 12.53 8.02
C ASN A 136 -7.15 13.72 7.06
N GLU A 137 -6.24 14.63 7.37
CA GLU A 137 -5.68 15.60 6.45
C GLU A 137 -4.17 15.46 6.48
N TRP A 138 -3.58 15.03 5.36
CA TRP A 138 -2.14 14.92 5.15
C TRP A 138 -1.61 16.09 4.30
#